data_AF-A0A6N6MG00-F1
#
_entry.id   AF-A0A6N6MG00-F1
#
_cell.length_a   1.000
_cell.length_b   1.000
_cell.length_c   1.000
_cell.angle_alpha   90.00
_cell.angle_beta   90.00
_cell.angle_gamma   90.00
#
_symmetry.space_group_name_H-M   'P 1'
#
loop_
_entity.id
_entity.type
_entity.pdbx_description
1 polymer ?
#
loop_
_entity_poly.entity_id
_entity_poly.type
_entity_poly.pdbx_seq_one_letter_code
_entity_poly.pdbx_strand_id
1 'polypeptide(L)'
;MIHKQIEKLQKLLDEIEGTFPYKNLKNPEVSKSTIGWQLDHSLKVFNAVCKVLAASNPEDYKPNFNLTRWFIFLIGAFPRGKVKAPKQVVSTSSNISVNILRSQLEDAHTGLKIISTLDKHAFFKHHIFGNLSKKKTFRFLEIHTEHHLKIVREILAYSK
;
A
#
# COMPACT_ATOMS: atom_id res chain seq x y z
N MET A 1 1.28 14.82 -13.13
CA MET A 1 0.92 13.86 -14.19
C MET A 1 0.92 12.45 -13.62
N ILE A 2 0.06 11.54 -14.11
CA ILE A 2 -0.03 10.14 -13.66
C ILE A 2 1.32 9.41 -13.78
N HIS A 3 2.12 9.74 -14.80
CA HIS A 3 3.45 9.17 -15.01
C HIS A 3 4.36 9.27 -13.77
N LYS A 4 4.48 10.46 -13.18
CA LYS A 4 5.26 10.68 -11.94
C LYS A 4 4.76 9.86 -10.74
N GLN A 5 3.46 9.55 -10.69
CA GLN A 5 2.91 8.70 -9.62
C GLN A 5 3.29 7.23 -9.84
N ILE A 6 3.26 6.76 -11.08
CA ILE A 6 3.68 5.39 -11.42
C ILE A 6 5.16 5.18 -11.10
N GLU A 7 6.03 6.11 -11.52
CA GLU A 7 7.46 6.06 -11.19
C GLU A 7 7.70 6.01 -9.68
N LYS A 8 6.93 6.79 -8.92
CA LYS A 8 7.05 6.79 -7.46
C LYS A 8 6.61 5.45 -6.86
N LEU A 9 5.50 4.88 -7.31
CA LEU A 9 5.07 3.56 -6.84
C LEU A 9 6.09 2.47 -7.22
N GLN A 10 6.66 2.52 -8.43
CA GLN A 10 7.70 1.59 -8.85
C GLN A 10 8.90 1.64 -7.90
N LYS A 11 9.41 2.84 -7.57
CA LYS A 11 10.51 3.00 -6.60
C LYS A 11 10.19 2.45 -5.22
N LEU A 12 8.94 2.59 -4.76
CA LEU A 12 8.51 2.01 -3.49
C LEU A 12 8.46 0.48 -3.53
N LEU A 13 8.05 -0.11 -4.67
CA LEU A 13 8.08 -1.56 -4.87
C LEU A 13 9.53 -2.08 -4.94
N ASP A 14 10.42 -1.36 -5.62
CA ASP A 14 11.86 -1.69 -5.68
C ASP A 14 12.49 -1.65 -4.27
N GLU A 15 12.09 -0.67 -3.44
CA GLU A 15 12.53 -0.60 -2.04
C GLU A 15 11.99 -1.77 -1.20
N ILE A 16 10.73 -2.17 -1.40
CA ILE A 16 10.18 -3.37 -0.75
C ILE A 16 11.06 -4.58 -1.06
N GLU A 17 11.43 -4.79 -2.33
CA GLU A 17 12.28 -5.89 -2.75
C GLU A 17 13.65 -5.86 -2.05
N GLY A 18 14.30 -4.69 -2.03
CA GLY A 18 15.59 -4.49 -1.39
C GLY A 18 15.60 -4.78 0.12
N THR A 19 14.43 -4.80 0.76
CA THR A 19 14.29 -5.09 2.20
C THR A 19 14.01 -6.56 2.54
N PHE A 20 13.83 -7.43 1.54
CA PHE A 20 13.57 -8.87 1.75
C PHE A 20 14.59 -9.58 2.66
N PRO A 21 15.92 -9.33 2.56
CA PRO A 21 16.91 -9.98 3.44
C PRO A 21 16.67 -9.71 4.93
N TYR A 22 16.01 -8.59 5.25
CA TYR A 22 15.80 -8.14 6.63
C TYR A 22 14.43 -8.52 7.19
N LYS A 23 13.63 -9.32 6.47
CA LYS A 23 12.23 -9.64 6.83
C LYS A 23 12.02 -10.16 8.26
N ASN A 24 13.05 -10.80 8.85
CA ASN A 24 12.95 -11.37 10.19
C ASN A 24 13.26 -10.36 11.30
N LEU A 25 13.81 -9.18 10.98
CA LEU A 25 14.11 -8.15 11.97
C LEU A 25 12.82 -7.56 12.53
N LYS A 26 12.89 -7.15 13.79
CA LYS A 26 11.82 -6.53 14.56
C LYS A 26 12.42 -5.61 15.61
N ASN A 27 11.81 -4.46 15.81
CA ASN A 27 12.07 -3.60 16.96
C ASN A 27 10.72 -3.26 17.63
N PRO A 28 10.41 -3.85 18.81
CA PRO A 28 9.16 -3.60 19.53
C PRO A 28 8.89 -2.13 19.89
N GLU A 29 9.94 -1.32 20.04
CA GLU A 29 9.83 0.13 20.31
C GLU A 29 9.30 0.90 19.09
N VAL A 30 9.55 0.39 17.89
CA VAL A 30 9.07 0.98 16.63
C VAL A 30 7.74 0.33 16.20
N SER A 31 7.67 -1.00 16.23
CA SER A 31 6.51 -1.77 15.79
C SER A 31 6.44 -3.13 16.47
N LYS A 32 5.23 -3.55 16.84
CA LYS A 32 4.99 -4.89 17.39
C LYS A 32 5.19 -6.01 16.35
N SER A 33 5.26 -5.68 15.07
CA SER A 33 5.39 -6.62 13.95
C SER A 33 6.80 -6.63 13.36
N THR A 34 7.19 -7.72 12.70
CA THR A 34 8.45 -7.84 11.96
C THR A 34 8.45 -6.99 10.68
N ILE A 35 9.63 -6.76 10.08
CA ILE A 35 9.74 -6.18 8.73
C ILE A 35 8.89 -6.99 7.73
N GLY A 36 9.02 -8.32 7.74
CA GLY A 36 8.29 -9.20 6.82
C GLY A 36 6.78 -9.01 6.91
N TRP A 37 6.24 -8.83 8.12
CA TRP A 37 4.82 -8.51 8.31
C TRP A 37 4.42 -7.17 7.69
N GLN A 38 5.26 -6.14 7.81
CA GLN A 38 5.01 -4.84 7.18
C GLN A 38 4.99 -4.97 5.65
N LEU A 39 5.93 -5.74 5.08
CA LEU A 39 6.02 -5.97 3.63
C LEU A 39 4.80 -6.74 3.10
N ASP A 40 4.46 -7.86 3.72
CA ASP A 40 3.29 -8.69 3.32
C ASP A 40 1.99 -7.90 3.43
N HIS A 41 1.79 -7.15 4.51
CA HIS A 41 0.60 -6.31 4.64
C HIS A 41 0.54 -5.22 3.55
N SER A 42 1.66 -4.53 3.32
CA SER A 42 1.75 -3.50 2.28
C SER A 42 1.39 -4.05 0.90
N LEU A 43 1.98 -5.20 0.51
CA LEU A 43 1.74 -5.84 -0.77
C LEU A 43 0.30 -6.39 -0.90
N LYS A 44 -0.25 -6.99 0.16
CA LYS A 44 -1.66 -7.45 0.17
C LYS A 44 -2.65 -6.32 -0.07
N VAL A 45 -2.46 -5.18 0.61
CA VAL A 45 -3.30 -3.99 0.39
C VAL A 45 -3.12 -3.47 -1.02
N PHE A 46 -1.88 -3.38 -1.50
CA PHE A 46 -1.58 -2.91 -2.85
C PHE A 46 -2.31 -3.75 -3.92
N ASN A 47 -2.18 -5.07 -3.83
CA ASN A 47 -2.79 -6.02 -4.76
C ASN A 47 -4.30 -6.02 -4.68
N ALA A 48 -4.88 -5.99 -3.47
CA ALA A 48 -6.33 -5.92 -3.29
C ALA A 48 -6.91 -4.64 -3.90
N VAL A 49 -6.24 -3.50 -3.69
CA VAL A 49 -6.67 -2.21 -4.26
C VAL A 49 -6.57 -2.21 -5.78
N CYS A 50 -5.49 -2.77 -6.35
CA CYS A 50 -5.37 -2.90 -7.80
C CYS A 50 -6.50 -3.74 -8.39
N LYS A 51 -6.82 -4.89 -7.75
CA LYS A 51 -7.92 -5.77 -8.17
C LYS A 51 -9.28 -5.07 -8.12
N VAL A 52 -9.58 -4.38 -7.02
CA VAL A 52 -10.87 -3.66 -6.87
C VAL A 52 -10.98 -2.50 -7.88
N LEU A 53 -9.89 -1.76 -8.10
CA LEU A 53 -9.89 -0.67 -9.07
C LEU A 53 -10.11 -1.19 -10.50
N ALA A 54 -9.44 -2.29 -10.88
CA ALA A 54 -9.57 -2.92 -12.19
C ALA A 54 -10.96 -3.51 -12.44
N ALA A 55 -11.64 -3.99 -11.38
CA ALA A 55 -12.99 -4.53 -11.47
C ALA A 55 -14.11 -3.46 -11.44
N SER A 56 -13.77 -2.18 -11.22
CA SER A 56 -14.77 -1.12 -11.13
C SER A 56 -15.34 -0.74 -12.51
N ASN A 57 -16.63 -0.44 -12.55
CA ASN A 57 -17.28 0.15 -13.72
C ASN A 57 -17.17 1.69 -13.66
N PRO A 58 -16.47 2.35 -14.61
CA PRO A 58 -16.29 3.80 -14.59
C PRO A 58 -17.60 4.61 -14.52
N GLU A 59 -18.70 4.10 -15.09
CA GLU A 59 -20.03 4.77 -15.09
C GLU A 59 -20.65 4.86 -13.68
N ASP A 60 -20.25 3.98 -12.76
CA ASP A 60 -20.75 3.99 -11.38
C ASP A 60 -19.99 4.99 -10.48
N TYR A 61 -18.97 5.66 -11.01
CA TYR A 61 -18.15 6.59 -10.23
C TYR A 61 -18.93 7.84 -9.83
N LYS A 62 -19.09 8.02 -8.52
CA LYS A 62 -19.65 9.23 -7.93
C LYS A 62 -18.61 9.94 -7.07
N PRO A 63 -18.23 11.20 -7.38
CA PRO A 63 -17.33 11.95 -6.53
C PRO A 63 -18.01 12.21 -5.18
N ASN A 64 -17.27 11.99 -4.09
CA ASN A 64 -17.73 12.33 -2.75
C ASN A 64 -16.64 13.15 -2.04
N PHE A 65 -17.01 14.24 -1.37
CA PHE A 65 -16.09 14.91 -0.46
C PHE A 65 -15.92 14.08 0.82
N ASN A 66 -14.72 14.10 1.40
CA ASN A 66 -14.40 13.39 2.62
C ASN A 66 -13.26 14.14 3.32
N LEU A 67 -13.58 14.75 4.47
CA LEU A 67 -12.65 15.63 5.21
C LEU A 67 -11.42 14.86 5.69
N THR A 68 -11.60 13.65 6.23
CA THR A 68 -10.52 12.78 6.69
C THR A 68 -9.54 12.45 5.56
N ARG A 69 -10.06 12.05 4.39
CA ARG A 69 -9.26 11.80 3.19
C ARG A 69 -8.49 13.04 2.77
N TRP A 70 -9.15 14.20 2.74
CA TRP A 70 -8.52 15.47 2.34
C TRP A 70 -7.32 15.77 3.25
N PHE A 71 -7.50 15.69 4.56
CA PHE A 71 -6.43 15.94 5.54
C PHE A 71 -5.27 14.94 5.43
N ILE A 72 -5.57 13.64 5.34
CA ILE A 72 -4.55 12.59 5.19
C ILE A 72 -3.78 12.74 3.88
N PHE A 73 -4.46 13.06 2.77
CA PHE A 73 -3.79 13.19 1.48
C PHE A 73 -2.91 14.44 1.40
N LEU A 74 -3.31 15.51 2.09
CA LEU A 74 -2.54 16.74 2.25
C LEU A 74 -1.25 16.48 3.03
N ILE A 75 -1.35 15.86 4.20
CA ILE A 75 -0.18 15.52 5.04
C ILE A 75 0.68 14.43 4.38
N GLY A 76 0.05 13.50 3.67
CA GLY A 76 0.72 12.38 3.01
C GLY A 76 1.19 11.30 3.98
N ALA A 77 0.57 11.17 5.16
CA ALA A 77 0.92 10.17 6.16
C ALA A 77 -0.30 9.65 6.93
N PHE A 78 -0.28 8.36 7.27
CA PHE A 78 -1.25 7.76 8.19
C PHE A 78 -0.78 7.85 9.64
N PRO A 79 -1.64 8.25 10.59
CA PRO A 79 -1.29 8.27 12.01
C PRO A 79 -1.12 6.84 12.52
N ARG A 80 0.00 6.57 13.18
CA ARG A 80 0.33 5.25 13.74
C ARG A 80 -0.61 4.89 14.89
N GLY A 81 -0.95 3.61 15.00
CA GLY A 81 -1.72 3.05 16.12
C GLY A 81 -3.20 3.44 16.19
N LYS A 82 -3.72 4.21 15.22
CA LYS A 82 -5.11 4.69 15.23
C LYS A 82 -6.11 3.78 14.53
N VAL A 83 -5.67 2.98 13.56
CA VAL A 83 -6.53 2.14 12.73
C VAL A 83 -6.02 0.70 12.73
N LYS A 84 -6.95 -0.26 12.85
CA LYS A 84 -6.63 -1.69 12.73
C LYS A 84 -6.65 -2.12 11.27
N ALA A 85 -5.67 -2.92 10.86
CA ALA A 85 -5.65 -3.54 9.54
C ALA A 85 -6.89 -4.44 9.33
N PRO A 86 -7.54 -4.40 8.15
CA PRO A 86 -8.67 -5.28 7.85
C PRO A 86 -8.26 -6.75 7.88
N LYS A 87 -9.12 -7.62 8.41
CA LYS A 87 -8.83 -9.06 8.60
C LYS A 87 -8.36 -9.75 7.30
N GLN A 88 -8.88 -9.33 6.15
CA GLN A 88 -8.57 -9.90 4.83
C GLN A 88 -7.11 -9.68 4.40
N VAL A 89 -6.44 -8.66 4.94
CA VAL A 89 -5.07 -8.28 4.57
C VAL A 89 -4.11 -8.34 5.76
N VAL A 90 -4.55 -8.92 6.88
CA VAL A 90 -3.68 -9.22 8.03
C VAL A 90 -2.84 -10.45 7.69
N SER A 91 -1.52 -10.37 7.90
CA SER A 91 -0.67 -11.55 7.86
C SER A 91 -0.99 -12.46 9.04
N THR A 92 -1.39 -13.69 8.75
CA THR A 92 -1.70 -14.71 9.76
C THR A 92 -0.45 -15.45 10.25
N SER A 93 0.66 -15.36 9.51
CA SER A 93 1.95 -15.95 9.87
C SER A 93 2.95 -14.87 10.29
N SER A 94 3.68 -15.13 11.37
CA SER A 94 4.86 -14.34 11.77
C SER A 94 6.09 -14.64 10.90
N ASN A 95 6.13 -15.82 10.27
CA ASN A 95 7.24 -16.26 9.43
C ASN A 95 6.83 -16.25 7.95
N ILE A 96 6.87 -15.07 7.35
CA ILE A 96 6.59 -14.89 5.93
C ILE A 96 7.84 -15.26 5.13
N SER A 97 7.68 -16.14 4.15
CA SER A 97 8.79 -16.57 3.29
C SER A 97 9.10 -15.53 2.22
N VAL A 98 10.36 -15.49 1.77
CA VAL A 98 10.77 -14.62 0.66
C VAL A 98 9.99 -14.95 -0.62
N ASN A 99 9.67 -16.22 -0.85
CA ASN A 99 8.91 -16.63 -2.04
C ASN A 99 7.48 -16.06 -2.04
N ILE A 100 6.83 -15.99 -0.87
CA ILE A 100 5.51 -15.34 -0.75
C ILE A 100 5.63 -13.84 -1.09
N LEU A 101 6.63 -13.15 -0.52
CA LEU A 101 6.84 -11.73 -0.79
C LEU A 101 7.14 -11.47 -2.26
N ARG A 102 7.98 -12.31 -2.90
CA ARG A 102 8.31 -12.20 -4.32
C ARG A 102 7.08 -12.39 -5.20
N SER A 103 6.28 -13.42 -4.95
CA SER A 103 5.03 -13.63 -5.69
C SER A 103 4.05 -12.47 -5.54
N GLN A 104 3.90 -11.93 -4.32
CA GLN A 104 3.06 -10.75 -4.10
C GLN A 104 3.60 -9.48 -4.76
N LEU A 105 4.93 -9.35 -4.87
CA LEU A 105 5.58 -8.22 -5.55
C LEU A 105 5.37 -8.30 -7.08
N GLU A 106 5.48 -9.49 -7.67
CA GLU A 106 5.15 -9.74 -9.08
C GLU A 106 3.69 -9.38 -9.39
N ASP A 107 2.77 -9.78 -8.52
CA ASP A 107 1.36 -9.38 -8.58
C ASP A 107 1.21 -7.85 -8.51
N ALA A 108 2.00 -7.18 -7.66
CA ALA A 108 1.95 -5.72 -7.49
C ALA A 108 2.44 -4.98 -8.74
N HIS A 109 3.53 -5.43 -9.37
CA HIS A 109 3.99 -4.86 -10.63
C HIS A 109 2.97 -5.08 -11.76
N THR A 110 2.38 -6.27 -11.83
CA THR A 110 1.33 -6.59 -12.81
C THR A 110 0.09 -5.72 -12.59
N GLY A 111 -0.36 -5.62 -11.33
CA GLY A 111 -1.47 -4.76 -10.93
C GLY A 111 -1.22 -3.30 -11.27
N LEU A 112 -0.01 -2.78 -11.00
CA LEU A 112 0.38 -1.41 -11.33
C LEU A 112 0.30 -1.13 -12.84
N LYS A 113 0.80 -2.06 -13.67
CA LYS A 113 0.69 -1.97 -15.13
C LYS A 113 -0.77 -1.93 -15.57
N ILE A 114 -1.62 -2.80 -15.04
CA ILE A 114 -3.06 -2.83 -15.37
C ILE A 114 -3.74 -1.52 -14.98
N ILE A 115 -3.60 -1.06 -13.72
CA ILE A 115 -4.32 0.15 -13.28
C ILE A 115 -3.83 1.43 -13.97
N SER A 116 -2.64 1.41 -14.55
CA SER A 116 -2.09 2.53 -15.32
C SER A 116 -2.87 2.81 -16.62
N THR A 117 -3.51 1.78 -17.20
CA THR A 117 -4.24 1.88 -18.48
C THR A 117 -5.75 2.12 -18.31
N LEU A 118 -6.29 1.95 -17.10
CA LEU A 118 -7.72 2.10 -16.83
C LEU A 118 -8.26 3.52 -17.08
N ASP A 119 -9.58 3.62 -17.23
CA ASP A 119 -10.27 4.90 -17.30
C ASP A 119 -10.01 5.78 -16.06
N LYS A 120 -10.05 7.11 -16.21
CA LYS A 120 -9.86 8.07 -15.12
C LYS A 120 -10.93 7.97 -14.01
N HIS A 121 -12.12 7.45 -14.36
CA HIS A 121 -13.25 7.23 -13.48
C HIS A 121 -13.31 5.82 -12.90
N ALA A 122 -12.42 4.90 -13.29
CA ALA A 122 -12.19 3.69 -12.49
C ALA A 122 -11.97 4.10 -11.03
N PHE A 123 -12.60 3.38 -10.10
CA PHE A 123 -12.63 3.79 -8.71
C PHE A 123 -12.51 2.65 -7.71
N PHE A 124 -12.01 3.00 -6.53
CA PHE A 124 -11.93 2.13 -5.37
C PHE A 124 -12.80 2.72 -4.25
N LYS A 125 -13.79 1.97 -3.79
CA LYS A 125 -14.63 2.36 -2.65
C LYS A 125 -13.93 1.98 -1.33
N HIS A 126 -13.30 2.96 -0.70
CA HIS A 126 -12.65 2.78 0.60
C HIS A 126 -13.63 3.05 1.75
N HIS A 127 -13.69 2.16 2.74
CA HIS A 127 -14.65 2.25 3.84
C HIS A 127 -14.55 3.56 4.67
N ILE A 128 -13.35 4.13 4.84
CA ILE A 128 -13.16 5.44 5.52
C ILE A 128 -13.16 6.62 4.54
N PHE A 129 -12.68 6.45 3.30
CA PHE A 129 -12.36 7.57 2.40
C PHE A 129 -13.38 7.76 1.27
N GLY A 130 -14.39 6.88 1.21
CA GLY A 130 -15.39 6.82 0.15
C GLY A 130 -14.78 6.48 -1.20
N ASN A 131 -15.34 7.03 -2.27
CA ASN A 131 -14.93 6.73 -3.64
C ASN A 131 -13.62 7.45 -3.98
N LEU A 132 -12.58 6.64 -4.22
CA LEU A 132 -11.29 7.09 -4.72
C LEU A 132 -11.27 6.88 -6.22
N SER A 133 -11.25 7.95 -7.01
CA SER A 133 -10.94 7.86 -8.44
C SER A 133 -9.55 7.28 -8.65
N LYS A 134 -9.24 6.80 -9.86
CA LYS A 134 -7.91 6.32 -10.27
C LYS A 134 -6.77 7.17 -9.67
N LYS A 135 -6.75 8.48 -9.93
CA LYS A 135 -5.72 9.39 -9.39
C LYS A 135 -5.62 9.38 -7.85
N LYS A 136 -6.76 9.32 -7.15
CA LYS A 136 -6.78 9.24 -5.68
C LYS A 136 -6.34 7.86 -5.18
N THR A 137 -6.61 6.81 -5.93
CA THR A 137 -6.14 5.46 -5.63
C THR A 137 -4.62 5.35 -5.75
N PHE A 138 -4.02 5.92 -6.80
CA PHE A 138 -2.56 6.05 -6.89
C PHE A 138 -1.96 6.77 -5.69
N ARG A 139 -2.57 7.88 -5.25
CA ARG A 139 -2.14 8.62 -4.05
C ARG A 139 -2.32 7.81 -2.77
N PHE A 140 -3.39 7.03 -2.65
CA PHE A 140 -3.60 6.14 -1.51
C PHE A 140 -2.51 5.07 -1.43
N LEU A 141 -2.22 4.38 -2.54
CA LEU A 141 -1.16 3.37 -2.63
C LEU A 141 0.19 3.97 -2.21
N GLU A 142 0.50 5.17 -2.70
CA GLU A 142 1.74 5.87 -2.37
C GLU A 142 1.87 6.11 -0.86
N ILE A 143 0.85 6.74 -0.24
CA ILE A 143 0.86 7.07 1.19
C ILE A 143 0.91 5.78 2.04
N HIS A 144 0.18 4.74 1.63
CA HIS A 144 0.13 3.47 2.35
C HIS A 144 1.46 2.74 2.31
N THR A 145 2.02 2.55 1.12
CA THR A 145 3.29 1.84 0.96
C THR A 145 4.43 2.59 1.65
N GLU A 146 4.50 3.92 1.49
CA GLU A 146 5.49 4.77 2.17
C GLU A 146 5.35 4.71 3.70
N HIS A 147 4.12 4.63 4.23
CA HIS A 147 3.90 4.46 5.67
C HIS A 147 4.56 3.18 6.21
N HIS A 148 4.41 2.05 5.50
CA HIS A 148 5.05 0.79 5.90
C HIS A 148 6.56 0.81 5.72
N LEU A 149 7.06 1.37 4.60
CA LEU A 149 8.50 1.51 4.38
C LEU A 149 9.14 2.42 5.42
N LYS A 150 8.47 3.49 5.87
CA LYS A 150 8.98 4.32 6.98
C LYS A 150 9.16 3.50 8.26
N ILE A 151 8.24 2.60 8.58
CA ILE A 151 8.39 1.69 9.74
C ILE A 151 9.58 0.75 9.53
N VAL A 152 9.74 0.20 8.33
CA VAL A 152 10.86 -0.68 7.97
C VAL A 152 12.20 0.05 8.10
N ARG A 153 12.33 1.25 7.52
CA ARG A 153 13.52 2.09 7.62
C ARG A 153 13.87 2.41 9.07
N GLU A 154 12.87 2.70 9.91
CA GLU A 154 13.10 2.93 11.34
C GLU A 154 13.59 1.67 12.06
N ILE A 155 12.99 0.49 11.82
CA ILE A 155 13.51 -0.77 12.40
C ILE A 155 14.96 -1.01 11.99
N LEU A 156 15.30 -0.79 10.70
CA LEU A 156 16.66 -0.95 10.19
C LEU A 156 17.65 0.05 10.79
N ALA A 157 17.23 1.29 11.05
CA ALA A 157 18.09 2.31 11.65
C ALA A 157 18.54 1.95 13.07
N TYR A 158 17.71 1.23 13.84
CA TYR A 158 18.07 0.72 15.18
C TYR A 158 18.77 -0.66 15.16
N SER A 159 18.91 -1.28 13.98
CA SER A 159 19.56 -2.59 13.83
C SER A 159 21.02 -2.49 13.34
N LYS A 160 21.52 -1.26 13.18
CA LYS A 160 22.92 -0.95 12.87
C LYS A 160 23.63 -0.53 14.14
#